data_AF-H3DQK0-F1
#
_entry.id   AF-H3DQK0-F1
#
_cell.length_a   1.000
_cell.length_b   1.000
_cell.length_c   1.000
_cell.angle_alpha   90.00
_cell.angle_beta   90.00
_cell.angle_gamma   90.00
#
_symmetry.space_group_name_H-M   'P 1'
#
loop_
_entity.id
_entity.type
_entity.pdbx_description
1 polymer ?
#
loop_
_entity_poly.entity_id
_entity_poly.type
_entity_poly.pdbx_seq_one_letter_code
_entity_poly.pdbx_strand_id
1 'polypeptide(L)' 'MAAGVVVTVRLVRSFQHRNFKPVVFHGVSLDQTVPDFIQLVKDDVARRPGIPPPFRKYDYDTMKIVHQAFGAKVS' A
#
# COMPACT_ATOMS: atom_id res chain seq x y z
N MET A 1 14.28 -0.33 19.79
CA MET A 1 13.82 -0.66 18.44
C MET A 1 12.31 -0.60 18.45
N ALA A 2 11.72 0.47 17.92
CA ALA A 2 10.26 0.56 17.84
C ALA A 2 9.77 -0.58 16.94
N ALA A 3 8.96 -1.48 17.48
CA ALA A 3 8.39 -2.61 16.76
C ALA A 3 7.35 -2.08 15.76
N GLY A 4 7.81 -1.57 14.62
CA GLY A 4 6.94 -1.08 13.56
C GLY A 4 6.08 -2.21 12.99
N VAL A 5 4.90 -1.86 12.50
CA VAL A 5 3.93 -2.83 11.99
C VAL A 5 4.21 -3.20 10.53
N VAL A 6 3.67 -4.34 10.10
CA VAL A 6 3.72 -4.76 8.70
C VAL A 6 2.40 -4.39 8.03
N VAL A 7 2.47 -3.60 6.96
CA VAL A 7 1.30 -3.15 6.20
C VAL A 7 1.41 -3.65 4.77
N THR A 8 0.37 -4.33 4.28
CA THR A 8 0.27 -4.71 2.86
C THR A 8 -0.52 -3.65 2.11
N VAL A 9 0.17 -2.90 1.25
CA VAL A 9 -0.44 -1.88 0.40
C VAL A 9 -0.79 -2.50 -0.95
N ARG A 10 -2.01 -2.22 -1.39
CA ARG A 10 -2.60 -2.76 -2.61
C ARG A 10 -2.56 -1.69 -3.69
N LEU A 11 -1.66 -1.82 -4.67
CA LEU A 11 -1.65 -0.93 -5.84
C LEU A 11 -2.76 -1.38 -6.79
N VAL A 12 -3.78 -0.54 -6.96
CA VAL A 12 -4.93 -0.83 -7.81
C VAL A 12 -4.96 0.16 -8.97
N ARG A 13 -5.05 -0.37 -10.19
CA ARG A 13 -5.19 0.38 -11.45
C ARG A 13 -6.12 -0.37 -12.40
N SER A 14 -6.77 0.32 -13.32
CA SER A 14 -7.60 -0.32 -14.35
C SER A 14 -6.80 -0.52 -15.64
N PHE A 15 -6.20 -1.71 -15.81
CA PHE A 15 -5.54 -2.21 -17.02
C PHE A 15 -6.03 -3.62 -17.36
N GLN A 16 -6.17 -3.92 -18.66
CA GLN A 16 -6.83 -5.12 -19.18
C GLN A 16 -6.36 -6.46 -18.57
N HIS A 17 -5.10 -6.59 -18.13
CA HIS A 17 -4.53 -7.87 -17.67
C HIS A 17 -3.85 -7.88 -16.29
N ARG A 18 -3.70 -6.74 -15.58
CA ARG A 18 -3.16 -6.72 -14.21
C ARG A 18 -3.58 -5.46 -13.45
N ASN A 19 -4.76 -5.53 -12.84
CA ASN A 19 -5.31 -4.42 -12.07
C ASN A 19 -4.74 -4.27 -10.67
N PHE A 20 -4.02 -5.29 -10.18
CA PHE A 20 -3.69 -5.40 -8.76
C PHE A 20 -2.27 -5.89 -8.54
N LYS A 21 -1.50 -5.15 -7.73
CA LYS A 21 -0.16 -5.55 -7.28
C LYS A 21 -0.01 -5.27 -5.76
N PRO A 22 0.08 -6.31 -4.91
CA PRO A 22 0.37 -6.11 -3.50
C PRO A 22 1.85 -5.77 -3.29
N VAL A 23 2.11 -4.88 -2.35
CA VAL A 23 3.43 -4.43 -1.91
C VAL A 23 3.45 -4.43 -0.39
N VAL A 24 4.40 -5.14 0.21
CA VAL A 24 4.52 -5.24 1.67
C VAL A 24 5.52 -4.20 2.16
N PHE A 25 5.11 -3.43 3.17
CA PHE A 25 5.92 -2.45 3.90
C PHE A 25 6.13 -2.96 5.32
N HIS A 26 7.39 -3.02 5.75
CA HIS A 26 7.78 -3.48 7.07
C HIS A 26 8.27 -2.29 7.90
N GLY A 27 8.10 -2.35 9.22
CA GLY A 27 8.61 -1.31 10.13
C GLY A 27 7.84 0.01 10.03
N VAL A 28 6.57 -0.04 9.64
CA VAL A 28 5.73 1.16 9.52
C VAL A 28 5.44 1.70 10.92
N SER A 29 5.74 2.98 11.15
CA SER A 29 5.44 3.63 12.43
C SER A 29 3.94 3.88 12.56
N LEU A 30 3.38 3.63 13.75
CA LEU A 30 1.97 3.94 14.04
C LEU A 30 1.75 5.42 14.36
N ASP A 31 2.82 6.15 14.72
CA ASP A 31 2.76 7.57 15.08
C ASP A 31 2.84 8.50 13.85
N GLN A 32 3.15 7.96 12.67
CA GLN A 32 3.24 8.75 11.45
C GLN A 32 1.84 9.13 10.93
N THR A 33 1.74 10.25 10.23
CA THR A 33 0.47 10.67 9.66
C THR A 33 0.15 9.91 8.36
N VAL A 34 -1.14 9.83 8.03
CA VAL A 34 -1.60 9.21 6.76
C VAL A 34 -1.02 9.93 5.53
N PRO A 35 -0.97 11.28 5.46
CA PRO A 35 -0.32 11.99 4.35
C PRO A 35 1.16 11.61 4.17
N ASP A 36 1.92 11.51 5.25
CA ASP A 36 3.35 11.14 5.20
C ASP A 36 3.52 9.72 4.66
N PHE A 37 2.65 8.80 5.11
CA PHE A 37 2.65 7.42 4.61
C PHE A 37 2.30 7.35 3.13
N ILE A 38 1.34 8.15 2.65
CA ILE A 38 1.00 8.22 1.22
C ILE A 38 2.20 8.67 0.40
N GLN A 39 2.93 9.69 0.84
CA GLN A 39 4.13 10.17 0.14
C GLN A 39 5.22 9.08 0.11
N LEU A 40 5.48 8.44 1.25
CA LEU A 40 6.42 7.33 1.35
C LEU A 40 6.08 6.19 0.37
N VAL A 41 4.79 5.82 0.26
CA VAL A 41 4.35 4.79 -0.68
C VAL A 41 4.54 5.25 -2.12
N LYS A 42 4.21 6.50 -2.46
CA LYS A 42 4.40 7.04 -3.82
C LYS A 42 5.87 7.02 -4.25
N ASP A 43 6.76 7.47 -3.36
CA ASP A 43 8.20 7.50 -3.59
C ASP A 43 8.80 6.09 -3.71
N ASP A 44 8.41 5.16 -2.84
CA ASP A 44 8.85 3.76 -2.92
C ASP A 44 8.39 3.14 -4.24
N VAL A 45 7.11 3.29 -4.60
CA VAL A 45 6.54 2.70 -5.81
C VAL A 45 7.26 3.21 -7.06
N ALA A 46 7.59 4.50 -7.13
CA ALA A 46 8.31 5.08 -8.25
C ALA A 46 9.72 4.47 -8.45
N ARG A 47 10.40 4.12 -7.35
CA ARG A 47 11.80 3.65 -7.35
C ARG A 47 11.94 2.12 -7.32
N ARG A 48 10.93 1.40 -6.83
CA ARG A 48 11.04 -0.03 -6.53
C ARG A 48 11.17 -0.90 -7.78
N PRO A 49 12.21 -1.75 -7.85
CA PRO A 49 12.38 -2.68 -8.97
C PRO A 49 11.26 -3.73 -8.97
N GLY A 50 10.84 -4.16 -10.16
CA GLY A 50 9.79 -5.19 -10.32
C GLY A 50 8.35 -4.67 -10.32
N ILE A 51 8.15 -3.35 -10.19
CA ILE A 51 6.84 -2.72 -10.41
C ILE A 51 6.68 -2.37 -11.91
N PRO A 52 5.58 -2.78 -12.58
CA PRO A 52 5.36 -2.44 -13.99
C PRO A 52 5.28 -0.92 -14.20
N PRO A 53 5.73 -0.39 -15.37
CA PRO A 53 5.68 1.05 -15.66
C PRO A 53 4.32 1.73 -15.44
N PRO A 54 3.17 1.08 -15.72
CA PRO A 54 1.87 1.70 -15.46
C PRO A 54 1.56 2.00 -13.98
N PHE A 55 2.20 1.28 -13.05
CA PHE A 55 2.07 1.56 -11.61
C PHE A 55 3.06 2.62 -11.12
N ARG A 56 4.08 2.95 -11.94
CA ARG A 56 5.13 3.94 -11.61
C ARG A 56 4.87 5.32 -12.20
N LYS A 57 4.42 5.36 -13.45
CA LYS A 57 4.35 6.60 -14.23
C LYS A 57 3.12 7.46 -13.97
N TYR A 58 2.04 6.86 -13.47
CA TYR A 58 0.76 7.54 -13.27
C TYR A 58 0.51 7.78 -11.79
N ASP A 59 -0.06 8.95 -11.47
CA ASP A 59 -0.37 9.39 -10.11
C ASP A 59 -1.60 8.70 -9.54
N TYR A 60 -1.54 8.33 -8.25
CA TYR A 60 -2.66 7.70 -7.54
C TYR A 60 -3.55 8.77 -6.92
N ASP A 61 -4.86 8.63 -7.13
CA ASP A 61 -5.86 9.61 -6.67
C ASP A 61 -6.13 9.50 -5.16
N THR A 62 -6.28 8.27 -4.66
CA THR A 62 -6.73 8.02 -3.28
C THR A 62 -6.05 6.82 -2.63
N MET A 63 -5.89 6.88 -1.31
CA MET A 63 -5.53 5.74 -0.46
C MET A 63 -6.75 5.34 0.38
N LYS A 64 -7.09 4.05 0.37
CA LYS A 64 -8.20 3.51 1.17
C LYS A 64 -7.66 2.51 2.18
N ILE A 65 -8.03 2.68 3.43
CA ILE A 65 -7.76 1.71 4.49
C ILE A 65 -8.87 0.66 4.45
N VAL A 66 -8.51 -0.57 4.14
CA VAL A 66 -9.44 -1.70 4.17
C VAL A 66 -9.23 -2.43 5.50
N HIS A 67 -10.22 -2.37 6.38
CA HIS A 67 -10.27 -3.27 7.52
C HIS A 67 -10.83 -4.62 7.06
N GLN A 68 -10.32 -5.73 7.60
CA GLN A 68 -10.97 -7.02 7.40
C GLN A 68 -12.32 -7.00 8.12
N ALA A 69 -13.42 -7.00 7.37
CA ALA A 69 -14.74 -7.19 7.95
C ALA A 69 -14.91 -8.66 8.37
N PHE A 70 -15.39 -8.91 9.59
CA PHE A 70 -15.78 -10.22 10.12
C PHE A 70 -14.67 -11.27 10.34
N GLY A 71 -13.67 -10.95 11.15
CA GLY A 71 -12.66 -11.93 11.65
C GLY A 71 -13.12 -12.80 12.83
N ALA A 72 -14.25 -12.50 13.48
CA ALA A 72 -14.82 -13.33 14.52
C ALA A 72 -16.36 -13.24 14.51
N LYS A 73 -17.03 -14.29 14.04
CA LYS A 73 -18.24 -14.73 14.74
C LYS A 73 -17.74 -15.68 15.80
N VAL A 74 -17.66 -15.17 17.02
CA VAL A 74 -17.51 -16.00 18.23
C VAL A 74 -18.59 -17.08 18.22
N SER A 75 -18.19 -18.33 18.44
CA SER A 75 -19.05 -19.42 18.90
C SER A 75 -18.48 -19.90 20.22
#